data_AF-A0A2D6AKS0-F1
#
_entry.id   AF-A0A2D6AKS0-F1
#
_cell.length_a   1.000
_cell.length_b   1.000
_cell.length_c   1.000
_cell.angle_alpha   90.00
_cell.angle_beta   90.00
_cell.angle_gamma   90.00
#
_symmetry.space_group_name_H-M   'P 1'
#
loop_
_entity.id
_entity.type
_entity.pdbx_description
1 polymer ?
#
loop_
_entity_poly.entity_id
_entity_poly.type
_entity_poly.pdbx_seq_one_letter_code
_entity_poly.pdbx_strand_id
1 'polypeptide(L)'
;MEDYKKLFDKYWLLDTHNVVVGETQSLSADNFEFLTPGSLRDDKGVDLWGERMLLGLDKIKTPYVFVMLIDFYFVHDITQDFIEEQIEFLELNNGNKVIIDEHAPRAYRFETSVHPYYKFDNYSDYQTSLMPAVWKTDWLKSVIKSTDTPWIFEVDGTARIKGRDNKVYLNMREAPIFYNVIRRAKNIPETWGPVRWSEFKEKEQLGDYSVHLKSDIFNWE
;
A
#
# COMPACT_ATOMS: atom_id res chain seq x y z
N MET A 1 -6.34 -7.43 -12.53
CA MET A 1 -5.76 -8.39 -11.57
C MET A 1 -4.74 -9.30 -12.23
N GLU A 2 -4.95 -9.75 -13.48
CA GLU A 2 -3.96 -10.56 -14.21
C GLU A 2 -2.59 -9.87 -14.32
N ASP A 3 -2.52 -8.59 -14.71
CA ASP A 3 -1.22 -7.89 -14.77
C ASP A 3 -0.60 -7.65 -13.41
N TYR A 4 -1.41 -7.36 -12.39
CA TYR A 4 -0.91 -7.27 -11.02
C TYR A 4 -0.25 -8.60 -10.60
N LYS A 5 -0.93 -9.74 -10.82
CA LYS A 5 -0.37 -11.06 -10.54
C LYS A 5 0.91 -11.30 -11.34
N LYS A 6 0.91 -11.03 -12.64
CA LYS A 6 2.09 -11.18 -13.50
C LYS A 6 3.30 -10.44 -12.96
N LEU A 7 3.12 -9.19 -12.55
CA LEU A 7 4.19 -8.37 -12.01
C LEU A 7 4.57 -8.79 -10.59
N PHE A 8 3.61 -9.20 -9.77
CA PHE A 8 3.88 -9.77 -8.45
C PHE A 8 4.75 -11.02 -8.57
N ASP A 9 4.35 -12.00 -9.39
CA ASP A 9 5.11 -13.25 -9.59
C ASP A 9 6.53 -12.99 -10.13
N LYS A 10 6.69 -11.94 -10.94
CA LYS A 10 7.97 -11.56 -11.52
C LYS A 10 8.89 -10.89 -10.51
N TYR A 11 8.35 -9.99 -9.71
CA TYR A 11 9.15 -9.04 -8.92
C TYR A 11 9.15 -9.33 -7.43
N TRP A 12 8.18 -10.03 -6.88
CA TRP A 12 8.17 -10.44 -5.48
C TRP A 12 8.90 -11.78 -5.32
N LEU A 13 10.19 -11.72 -4.96
CA LEU A 13 11.08 -12.88 -4.94
C LEU A 13 11.16 -13.55 -3.55
N LEU A 14 10.15 -13.37 -2.71
CA LEU A 14 10.07 -13.94 -1.37
C LEU A 14 8.99 -15.01 -1.33
N ASP A 15 9.27 -16.08 -0.59
CA ASP A 15 8.25 -17.06 -0.21
C ASP A 15 7.47 -16.54 1.01
N THR A 16 6.29 -15.98 0.75
CA THR A 16 5.43 -15.37 1.78
C THR A 16 4.00 -15.85 1.68
N HIS A 17 3.31 -15.86 2.82
CA HIS A 17 1.86 -16.02 2.84
C HIS A 17 1.20 -14.72 2.36
N ASN A 18 0.73 -14.72 1.10
CA ASN A 18 0.12 -13.54 0.49
C ASN A 18 -1.40 -13.62 0.57
N VAL A 19 -2.03 -12.61 1.16
CA VAL A 19 -3.48 -12.51 1.28
C VAL A 19 -3.98 -11.34 0.43
N VAL A 20 -4.88 -11.62 -0.51
CA VAL A 20 -5.59 -10.59 -1.28
C VAL A 20 -6.97 -10.40 -0.68
N VAL A 21 -7.21 -9.21 -0.13
CA VAL A 21 -8.51 -8.84 0.45
C VAL A 21 -9.33 -8.10 -0.61
N GLY A 22 -10.43 -8.70 -1.02
CA GLY A 22 -11.37 -8.13 -1.99
C GLY A 22 -12.81 -8.16 -1.49
N GLU A 23 -13.77 -7.68 -2.28
CA GLU A 23 -15.18 -7.82 -1.94
C GLU A 23 -15.72 -9.20 -2.37
N THR A 24 -15.74 -9.46 -3.67
CA THR A 24 -16.45 -10.61 -4.26
C THR A 24 -15.64 -11.36 -5.32
N GLN A 25 -14.60 -10.75 -5.88
CA GLN A 25 -13.81 -11.37 -6.94
C GLN A 25 -12.61 -12.11 -6.34
N SER A 26 -12.48 -13.38 -6.73
CA SER A 26 -11.31 -14.20 -6.48
C SER A 26 -10.76 -14.72 -7.80
N LEU A 27 -9.45 -14.87 -7.89
CA LEU A 27 -8.82 -15.61 -8.97
C LEU A 27 -8.23 -16.91 -8.41
N SER A 28 -8.20 -17.96 -9.24
CA SER A 28 -7.38 -19.12 -8.92
C SER A 28 -5.92 -18.72 -9.11
N ALA A 29 -5.19 -18.56 -8.02
CA ALA A 29 -3.77 -18.26 -8.03
C ALA A 29 -3.09 -18.97 -6.89
N ASP A 30 -2.10 -19.82 -7.20
CA ASP A 30 -1.43 -20.66 -6.22
C ASP A 30 -0.68 -19.84 -5.16
N ASN A 31 -0.31 -18.60 -5.48
CA ASN A 31 0.47 -17.72 -4.62
C ASN A 31 -0.36 -16.74 -3.77
N PHE A 32 -1.70 -16.77 -3.87
CA PHE A 32 -2.57 -15.87 -3.12
C PHE A 32 -3.71 -16.61 -2.41
N GLU A 33 -3.87 -16.38 -1.10
CA GLU A 33 -5.14 -16.62 -0.41
C GLU A 33 -6.07 -15.44 -0.67
N PHE A 34 -7.18 -15.66 -1.37
CA PHE A 34 -8.22 -14.64 -1.55
C PHE A 34 -9.20 -14.66 -0.37
N LEU A 35 -9.39 -13.49 0.25
CA LEU A 35 -10.41 -13.27 1.27
C LEU A 35 -11.48 -12.31 0.72
N THR A 36 -12.67 -12.85 0.45
CA THR A 36 -13.80 -12.14 -0.16
C THR A 36 -15.05 -12.24 0.72
N PRO A 37 -15.15 -11.46 1.81
CA PRO A 37 -16.28 -11.53 2.74
C PRO A 37 -17.59 -10.96 2.16
N GLY A 38 -17.61 -10.53 0.90
CA GLY A 38 -18.74 -9.90 0.24
C GLY A 38 -18.71 -8.38 0.34
N SER A 39 -19.81 -7.77 -0.11
CA SER A 39 -19.99 -6.32 -0.06
C SER A 39 -20.40 -5.90 1.34
N LEU A 40 -19.40 -5.73 2.22
CA LEU A 40 -19.62 -5.21 3.58
C LEU A 40 -19.94 -3.72 3.49
N ARG A 41 -21.14 -3.34 3.95
CA ARG A 41 -21.67 -1.98 3.90
C ARG A 41 -22.36 -1.64 5.21
N ASP A 42 -22.34 -0.37 5.60
CA ASP A 42 -23.16 0.11 6.71
C ASP A 42 -24.63 0.33 6.29
N ASP A 43 -25.49 0.74 7.23
CA ASP A 43 -26.92 1.00 6.97
C ASP A 43 -27.17 2.10 5.92
N LYS A 44 -26.15 2.90 5.59
CA LYS A 44 -26.20 3.96 4.57
C LYS A 44 -25.59 3.53 3.24
N GLY A 45 -25.14 2.28 3.14
CA GLY A 45 -24.49 1.75 1.93
C GLY A 45 -23.03 2.17 1.78
N VAL A 46 -22.37 2.69 2.82
CA VAL A 46 -20.95 3.08 2.78
C VAL A 46 -20.08 1.84 2.89
N ASP A 47 -19.02 1.79 2.08
CA ASP A 47 -18.04 0.70 2.06
C ASP A 47 -17.30 0.53 3.40
N LEU A 48 -17.36 -0.66 3.98
CA LEU A 48 -16.64 -1.04 5.21
C LEU A 48 -15.29 -1.68 4.88
N TRP A 49 -14.44 -0.94 4.17
CA TRP A 49 -13.09 -1.38 3.81
C TRP A 49 -12.26 -1.77 5.03
N GLY A 50 -12.32 -0.98 6.10
CA GLY A 50 -11.57 -1.21 7.32
C GLY A 50 -11.95 -2.55 7.98
N GLU A 51 -13.23 -2.92 7.97
CA GLU A 51 -13.68 -4.23 8.45
C GLU A 51 -13.09 -5.37 7.62
N ARG A 52 -13.12 -5.25 6.29
CA ARG A 52 -12.48 -6.26 5.41
C ARG A 52 -10.99 -6.38 5.67
N MET A 53 -10.29 -5.25 5.85
CA MET A 53 -8.87 -5.26 6.15
C MET A 53 -8.57 -5.93 7.50
N LEU A 54 -9.38 -5.70 8.53
CA LEU A 54 -9.22 -6.36 9.82
C LEU A 54 -9.39 -7.88 9.69
N LEU A 55 -10.38 -8.35 8.92
CA LEU A 55 -10.55 -9.78 8.62
C LEU A 55 -9.32 -10.37 7.91
N GLY A 56 -8.73 -9.62 6.97
CA GLY A 56 -7.48 -10.01 6.31
C GLY A 56 -6.30 -10.08 7.26
N LEU A 57 -6.12 -9.07 8.10
CA LEU A 57 -5.04 -9.02 9.09
C LEU A 57 -5.17 -10.11 10.16
N ASP A 58 -6.36 -10.66 10.41
CA ASP A 58 -6.54 -11.80 11.32
C ASP A 58 -5.99 -13.13 10.77
N LYS A 59 -5.78 -13.22 9.45
CA LYS A 59 -5.06 -14.33 8.82
C LYS A 59 -3.55 -14.24 9.04
N ILE A 60 -3.02 -13.04 9.21
CA ILE A 60 -1.59 -12.79 9.35
C ILE A 60 -1.12 -13.17 10.76
N LYS A 61 -0.11 -14.05 10.84
CA LYS A 61 0.47 -14.54 12.10
C LYS A 61 1.87 -13.99 12.37
N THR A 62 2.47 -13.30 11.40
CA THR A 62 3.79 -12.71 11.51
C THR A 62 3.75 -11.37 12.24
N PRO A 63 4.82 -11.01 13.00
CA PRO A 63 4.89 -9.72 13.69
C PRO A 63 4.87 -8.51 12.75
N TYR A 64 5.29 -8.71 11.51
CA TYR A 64 5.33 -7.71 10.46
C TYR A 64 4.53 -8.16 9.23
N VAL A 65 3.97 -7.19 8.52
CA VAL A 65 3.23 -7.38 7.28
C VAL A 65 3.63 -6.32 6.26
N PHE A 66 3.84 -6.74 5.02
CA PHE A 66 3.98 -5.83 3.89
C PHE A 66 2.58 -5.55 3.31
N VAL A 67 2.20 -4.28 3.22
CA VAL A 67 0.89 -3.88 2.70
C VAL A 67 1.07 -3.06 1.44
N MET A 68 0.30 -3.40 0.41
CA MET A 68 0.26 -2.72 -0.88
C MET A 68 -1.15 -2.87 -1.50
N LEU A 69 -1.60 -1.84 -2.22
CA LEU A 69 -2.82 -1.88 -3.00
C LEU A 69 -2.60 -2.55 -4.37
N ILE A 70 -3.64 -3.16 -4.93
CA ILE A 70 -3.56 -3.90 -6.20
C ILE A 70 -3.34 -3.01 -7.44
N ASP A 71 -3.40 -1.69 -7.29
CA ASP A 71 -3.07 -0.68 -8.30
C ASP A 71 -1.63 -0.14 -8.18
N PHE A 72 -0.83 -0.68 -7.24
CA PHE A 72 0.62 -0.48 -7.19
C PHE A 72 1.33 -1.67 -7.83
N TYR A 73 1.96 -1.42 -8.98
CA TYR A 73 2.62 -2.44 -9.78
C TYR A 73 4.10 -2.43 -9.50
N PHE A 74 4.68 -3.53 -9.03
CA PHE A 74 6.14 -3.60 -8.86
C PHE A 74 6.87 -3.34 -10.17
N VAL A 75 7.95 -2.56 -10.10
CA VAL A 75 8.79 -2.21 -11.26
C VAL A 75 10.21 -2.75 -11.17
N HIS A 76 10.59 -3.27 -10.00
CA HIS A 76 11.89 -3.86 -9.69
C HIS A 76 11.74 -5.05 -8.75
N ASP A 77 12.76 -5.92 -8.75
CA ASP A 77 12.84 -7.07 -7.87
C ASP A 77 12.83 -6.63 -6.41
N ILE A 78 11.97 -7.29 -5.63
CA ILE A 78 11.84 -7.17 -4.19
C ILE A 78 12.41 -8.47 -3.63
N THR A 79 13.55 -8.39 -2.98
CA THR A 79 14.28 -9.54 -2.44
C THR A 79 13.99 -9.74 -0.96
N GLN A 80 14.33 -10.93 -0.45
CA GLN A 80 14.26 -11.22 0.98
C GLN A 80 15.11 -10.23 1.79
N ASP A 81 16.38 -10.07 1.44
CA ASP A 81 17.30 -9.12 2.08
C ASP A 81 16.71 -7.70 2.13
N PHE A 82 16.03 -7.28 1.06
CA PHE A 82 15.43 -5.96 1.00
C PHE A 82 14.33 -5.77 2.06
N ILE A 83 13.44 -6.76 2.23
CA ILE A 83 12.36 -6.69 3.23
C ILE A 83 12.92 -6.91 4.65
N GLU A 84 13.90 -7.81 4.81
CA GLU A 84 14.55 -8.06 6.10
C GLU A 84 15.26 -6.79 6.63
N GLU A 85 15.94 -6.03 5.78
CA GLU A 85 16.53 -4.74 6.17
C GLU A 85 15.47 -3.78 6.74
N GLN A 86 14.26 -3.77 6.19
CA GLN A 86 13.17 -2.92 6.67
C GLN A 86 12.66 -3.38 8.04
N ILE A 87 12.57 -4.70 8.23
CA ILE A 87 12.15 -5.31 9.49
C ILE A 87 13.20 -5.03 10.57
N GLU A 88 14.48 -5.31 10.28
CA GLU A 88 15.61 -5.05 11.19
C GLU A 88 15.66 -3.57 11.60
N PHE A 89 15.46 -2.66 10.66
CA PHE A 89 15.37 -1.23 10.95
C PHE A 89 14.23 -0.93 11.95
N LEU A 90 13.04 -1.47 11.73
CA LEU A 90 11.92 -1.30 12.65
C LEU A 90 12.19 -1.93 14.02
N GLU A 91 12.84 -3.08 14.10
CA GLU A 91 13.18 -3.73 15.36
C GLU A 91 14.19 -2.90 16.17
N LEU A 92 15.29 -2.48 15.53
CA LEU A 92 16.34 -1.67 16.15
C LEU A 92 15.83 -0.32 16.67
N ASN A 93 14.87 0.28 15.96
CA ASN A 93 14.28 1.57 16.33
C ASN A 93 12.97 1.46 17.11
N ASN A 94 12.51 0.23 17.40
CA ASN A 94 11.19 -0.05 17.95
C ASN A 94 10.06 0.69 17.17
N GLY A 95 10.20 0.72 15.85
CA GLY A 95 9.31 1.37 14.90
C GLY A 95 8.04 0.59 14.60
N ASN A 96 7.03 1.31 14.11
CA ASN A 96 5.73 0.73 13.79
C ASN A 96 5.47 0.58 12.29
N LYS A 97 6.10 1.41 11.46
CA LYS A 97 5.91 1.41 10.01
C LYS A 97 7.11 2.03 9.31
N VAL A 98 7.50 1.46 8.17
CA VAL A 98 8.38 2.10 7.20
C VAL A 98 7.74 2.10 5.82
N ILE A 99 7.51 3.30 5.28
CA ILE A 99 7.05 3.53 3.91
C ILE A 99 8.25 3.41 2.98
N ILE A 100 8.06 2.84 1.80
CA ILE A 100 9.11 2.71 0.78
C ILE A 100 8.70 3.53 -0.42
N ASP A 101 9.37 4.66 -0.64
CA ASP A 101 9.04 5.57 -1.74
C ASP A 101 10.27 6.37 -2.19
N GLU A 102 10.22 6.86 -3.43
CA GLU A 102 11.31 7.65 -4.03
C GLU A 102 11.33 9.11 -3.57
N HIS A 103 10.17 9.62 -3.16
CA HIS A 103 9.98 11.02 -2.85
C HIS A 103 9.14 11.18 -1.60
N ALA A 104 9.50 12.14 -0.76
CA ALA A 104 8.57 12.65 0.23
C ALA A 104 7.58 13.59 -0.46
N PRO A 105 6.27 13.28 -0.56
CA PRO A 105 5.25 14.27 -0.83
C PRO A 105 5.50 15.56 -0.06
N ARG A 106 5.20 16.71 -0.66
CA ARG A 106 5.33 18.03 0.00
C ARG A 106 4.58 18.13 1.34
N ALA A 107 3.62 17.24 1.58
CA ALA A 107 2.86 17.15 2.82
C ALA A 107 3.62 16.45 3.96
N TYR A 108 4.70 15.72 3.65
CA TYR A 108 5.49 15.03 4.65
C TYR A 108 6.41 16.01 5.36
N ARG A 109 6.51 15.87 6.68
CA ARG A 109 7.46 16.57 7.53
C ARG A 109 8.25 15.54 8.31
N PHE A 110 9.53 15.79 8.51
CA PHE A 110 10.42 14.87 9.20
C PHE A 110 11.05 15.52 10.44
N GLU A 111 11.14 14.76 11.51
CA GLU A 111 11.79 15.15 12.78
C GLU A 111 13.30 15.01 12.69
N THR A 112 13.75 13.87 12.17
CA THR A 112 15.17 13.51 12.05
C THR A 112 15.40 12.73 10.76
N SER A 113 16.60 12.87 10.20
CA SER A 113 17.02 12.22 8.96
C SER A 113 18.33 11.47 9.17
N VAL A 114 18.32 10.15 8.97
CA VAL A 114 19.54 9.36 8.74
C VAL A 114 19.31 8.61 7.44
N HIS A 115 19.77 9.19 6.33
CA HIS A 115 19.58 8.59 5.01
C HIS A 115 19.97 7.10 5.02
N PRO A 116 19.13 6.18 4.49
CA PRO A 116 17.91 6.45 3.73
C PRO A 116 16.62 6.57 4.57
N TYR A 117 16.69 6.45 5.90
CA TYR A 117 15.52 6.44 6.79
C TYR A 117 15.23 7.82 7.40
N TYR A 118 13.99 8.27 7.25
CA TYR A 118 13.52 9.57 7.73
C TYR A 118 12.35 9.35 8.68
N LYS A 119 12.48 9.83 9.92
CA LYS A 119 11.39 9.74 10.90
C LYS A 119 10.38 10.84 10.61
N PHE A 120 9.11 10.49 10.48
CA PHE A 120 8.04 11.48 10.35
C PHE A 120 7.96 12.35 11.61
N ASP A 121 7.69 13.63 11.40
CA ASP A 121 7.22 14.52 12.45
C ASP A 121 5.88 14.02 12.98
N ASN A 122 5.72 14.07 14.30
CA ASN A 122 4.52 13.56 14.97
C ASN A 122 3.22 14.24 14.52
N TYR A 123 3.29 15.39 13.86
CA TYR A 123 2.16 16.12 13.30
C TYR A 123 2.11 16.10 11.77
N SER A 124 3.04 15.40 11.10
CA SER A 124 3.06 15.26 9.64
C SER A 124 1.76 14.66 9.11
N ASP A 125 1.40 15.01 7.88
CA ASP A 125 0.27 14.42 7.18
C ASP A 125 0.62 13.03 6.62
N TYR A 126 -0.41 12.23 6.36
CA TYR A 126 -0.36 10.92 5.69
C TYR A 126 0.61 9.89 6.31
N GLN A 127 0.82 9.92 7.62
CA GLN A 127 1.61 8.91 8.34
C GLN A 127 1.02 7.50 8.15
N THR A 128 -0.31 7.39 8.00
CA THR A 128 -1.01 6.13 7.73
C THR A 128 -1.21 5.83 6.24
N SER A 129 -0.47 6.48 5.32
CA SER A 129 -0.65 6.23 3.88
C SER A 129 -0.61 4.75 3.50
N LEU A 130 -1.39 4.37 2.48
CA LEU A 130 -1.44 3.00 1.96
C LEU A 130 -0.36 2.74 0.91
N MET A 131 0.58 3.66 0.76
CA MET A 131 1.80 3.47 -0.01
C MET A 131 2.53 2.19 0.46
N PRO A 132 3.24 1.49 -0.43
CA PRO A 132 3.99 0.29 -0.11
C PRO A 132 4.82 0.45 1.16
N ALA A 133 4.57 -0.42 2.14
CA ALA A 133 5.17 -0.27 3.46
C ALA A 133 5.22 -1.59 4.21
N VAL A 134 6.25 -1.74 5.05
CA VAL A 134 6.29 -2.75 6.11
C VAL A 134 5.68 -2.15 7.37
N TRP A 135 4.77 -2.88 7.99
CA TRP A 135 4.05 -2.48 9.21
C TRP A 135 4.26 -3.52 10.29
N LYS A 136 4.33 -3.06 11.55
CA LYS A 136 4.09 -3.92 12.70
C LYS A 136 2.61 -4.31 12.73
N THR A 137 2.31 -5.60 12.61
CA THR A 137 0.95 -6.12 12.36
C THR A 137 -0.04 -5.64 13.41
N ASP A 138 0.28 -5.77 14.70
CA ASP A 138 -0.62 -5.37 15.79
C ASP A 138 -0.86 -3.85 15.84
N TRP A 139 0.16 -3.06 15.47
CA TRP A 139 0.01 -1.61 15.41
C TRP A 139 -0.95 -1.22 14.29
N LEU A 140 -0.79 -1.79 13.09
CA LEU A 140 -1.72 -1.55 11.97
C LEU A 140 -3.16 -1.90 12.36
N LYS A 141 -3.38 -3.07 12.99
CA LYS A 141 -4.70 -3.47 13.52
C LYS A 141 -5.28 -2.45 14.48
N SER A 142 -4.45 -1.86 15.35
CA SER A 142 -4.90 -0.86 16.33
C SER A 142 -5.28 0.49 15.73
N VAL A 143 -4.76 0.81 14.53
CA VAL A 143 -4.98 2.10 13.87
C VAL A 143 -6.19 2.06 12.94
N ILE A 144 -6.49 0.91 12.32
CA ILE A 144 -7.67 0.72 11.46
C ILE A 144 -8.96 0.74 12.30
N LYS A 145 -9.98 1.45 11.82
CA LYS A 145 -11.37 1.34 12.29
C LYS A 145 -12.16 0.52 11.29
N SER A 146 -13.12 -0.28 11.75
CA SER A 146 -14.01 -1.07 10.87
C SER A 146 -14.75 -0.20 9.84
N THR A 147 -15.05 1.05 10.20
CA THR A 147 -15.75 2.03 9.37
C THR A 147 -14.84 2.84 8.44
N ASP A 148 -13.53 2.60 8.42
CA ASP A 148 -12.64 3.33 7.54
C ASP A 148 -12.90 2.92 6.07
N THR A 149 -12.90 3.90 5.18
CA THR A 149 -12.56 3.70 3.76
C THR A 149 -11.04 3.86 3.56
N PRO A 150 -10.45 3.50 2.42
CA PRO A 150 -9.01 3.72 2.19
C PRO A 150 -8.60 5.18 2.43
N TRP A 151 -9.38 6.14 1.92
CA TRP A 151 -9.10 7.57 2.09
C TRP A 151 -9.26 8.03 3.54
N ILE A 152 -10.32 7.58 4.23
CA ILE A 152 -10.53 7.89 5.65
C ILE A 152 -9.37 7.31 6.47
N PHE A 153 -8.90 6.10 6.17
CA PHE A 153 -7.75 5.53 6.86
C PHE A 153 -6.49 6.37 6.67
N GLU A 154 -6.21 6.88 5.47
CA GLU A 154 -5.04 7.73 5.24
C GLU A 154 -5.12 9.09 5.96
N VAL A 155 -6.29 9.73 5.95
CA VAL A 155 -6.49 11.07 6.53
C VAL A 155 -6.80 11.01 8.02
N ASP A 156 -7.91 10.36 8.38
CA ASP A 156 -8.38 10.28 9.76
C ASP A 156 -7.53 9.30 10.57
N GLY A 157 -7.01 8.23 9.96
CA GLY A 157 -6.03 7.36 10.62
C GLY A 157 -4.76 8.12 11.01
N THR A 158 -4.28 9.03 10.17
CA THR A 158 -3.19 9.93 10.53
C THR A 158 -3.62 10.83 11.69
N ALA A 159 -4.81 11.42 11.65
CA ALA A 159 -5.32 12.26 12.74
C ALA A 159 -5.41 11.52 14.08
N ARG A 160 -5.75 10.21 14.08
CA ARG A 160 -5.82 9.37 15.29
C ARG A 160 -4.47 9.17 15.97
N ILE A 161 -3.38 9.19 15.21
CA ILE A 161 -2.03 8.96 15.74
C ILE A 161 -1.26 10.28 15.96
N LYS A 162 -1.66 11.38 15.32
CA LYS A 162 -0.97 12.69 15.44
C LYS A 162 -0.73 13.13 16.89
N GLY A 163 0.39 13.82 17.10
CA GLY A 163 0.78 14.39 18.39
C GLY A 163 1.38 13.40 19.39
N ARG A 164 1.63 12.16 18.98
CA ARG A 164 2.35 11.13 19.72
C ARG A 164 3.56 10.67 18.93
N ASP A 165 4.56 10.13 19.63
CA ASP A 165 5.68 9.47 18.95
C ASP A 165 5.22 8.15 18.32
N ASN A 166 4.79 8.24 17.06
CA ASN A 166 4.19 7.12 16.32
C ASN A 166 5.24 6.21 15.70
N LYS A 167 6.51 6.63 15.68
CA LYS A 167 7.63 5.86 15.15
C LYS A 167 7.34 5.33 13.74
N VAL A 168 6.87 6.24 12.90
CA VAL A 168 6.62 6.04 11.47
C VAL A 168 7.80 6.62 10.71
N TYR A 169 8.28 5.87 9.73
CA TYR A 169 9.46 6.20 8.96
C TYR A 169 9.19 6.13 7.46
N LEU A 170 10.03 6.81 6.69
CA LEU A 170 10.17 6.66 5.24
C LEU A 170 11.58 6.13 4.96
N ASN A 171 11.68 5.00 4.26
CA ASN A 171 12.88 4.65 3.51
C ASN A 171 12.79 5.39 2.17
N MET A 172 13.53 6.50 2.07
CA MET A 172 13.58 7.35 0.89
C MET A 172 14.62 6.81 -0.09
N ARG A 173 14.16 6.44 -1.28
CA ARG A 173 14.98 5.84 -2.33
C ARG A 173 15.20 6.79 -3.49
N GLU A 174 16.19 6.50 -4.33
CA GLU A 174 16.37 7.23 -5.59
C GLU A 174 15.41 6.75 -6.69
N ALA A 175 14.95 5.50 -6.59
CA ALA A 175 14.05 4.86 -7.54
C ALA A 175 12.87 4.21 -6.81
N PRO A 176 11.67 4.24 -7.42
CA PRO A 176 10.46 3.73 -6.79
C PRO A 176 10.44 2.21 -6.91
N ILE A 177 9.88 1.52 -5.93
CA ILE A 177 9.69 0.06 -6.03
C ILE A 177 8.43 -0.32 -6.80
N PHE A 178 7.57 0.66 -7.11
CA PHE A 178 6.28 0.44 -7.73
C PHE A 178 5.89 1.57 -8.70
N TYR A 179 4.89 1.29 -9.52
CA TYR A 179 4.18 2.22 -10.37
C TYR A 179 2.72 2.30 -9.90
N ASN A 180 2.21 3.49 -9.60
CA ASN A 180 0.78 3.63 -9.34
C ASN A 180 0.00 3.76 -10.66
N VAL A 181 -0.71 2.70 -11.04
CA VAL A 181 -1.48 2.67 -12.29
C VAL A 181 -2.81 3.40 -12.21
N ILE A 182 -3.31 3.78 -11.02
CA ILE A 182 -4.55 4.54 -10.89
C ILE A 182 -4.34 5.73 -9.93
N ARG A 183 -4.28 6.94 -10.50
CA ARG A 183 -4.21 8.19 -9.72
C ARG A 183 -5.42 9.08 -10.02
N ARG A 184 -5.93 9.80 -9.00
CA ARG A 184 -6.94 10.88 -9.05
C ARG A 184 -7.80 10.94 -10.32
N ALA A 185 -9.09 10.62 -10.20
CA ALA A 185 -10.04 10.56 -11.32
C ALA A 185 -9.66 9.52 -12.39
N LYS A 186 -9.07 8.40 -11.96
CA LYS A 186 -8.79 7.24 -12.80
C LYS A 186 -7.88 7.57 -13.99
N ASN A 187 -6.78 8.30 -13.80
CA ASN A 187 -5.77 8.48 -14.84
C ASN A 187 -4.50 7.69 -14.50
N ILE A 188 -3.97 6.97 -15.47
CA ILE A 188 -2.61 6.41 -15.37
C ILE A 188 -1.66 7.59 -15.60
N PRO A 189 -0.78 7.95 -14.65
CA PRO A 189 0.24 8.95 -14.89
C PRO A 189 1.12 8.49 -16.06
N GLU A 190 1.69 9.40 -16.86
CA GLU A 190 2.66 8.97 -17.88
C GLU A 190 4.00 8.60 -17.23
N THR A 191 4.33 9.21 -16.09
CA THR A 191 5.59 9.01 -15.38
C THR A 191 5.37 8.79 -13.89
N TRP A 192 6.11 7.85 -13.32
CA TRP A 192 6.27 7.64 -11.89
C TRP A 192 7.77 7.57 -11.59
N GLY A 193 8.32 8.66 -11.09
CA GLY A 193 9.76 8.80 -10.98
C GLY A 193 10.47 8.69 -12.33
N PRO A 194 11.51 7.85 -12.45
CA PRO A 194 12.18 7.57 -13.72
C PRO A 194 11.40 6.60 -14.61
N VAL A 195 10.30 6.00 -14.15
CA VAL A 195 9.54 5.00 -14.89
C VAL A 195 8.49 5.69 -15.77
N ARG A 196 8.46 5.38 -17.07
CA ARG A 196 7.42 5.82 -18.00
C ARG A 196 6.42 4.70 -18.25
N TRP A 197 5.12 5.01 -18.18
CA TRP A 197 4.07 4.02 -18.31
C TRP A 197 4.08 3.34 -19.66
N SER A 198 4.22 4.09 -20.75
CA SER A 198 4.24 3.56 -22.11
C SER A 198 5.35 2.51 -22.29
N GLU A 199 6.57 2.85 -21.86
CA GLU A 199 7.75 1.98 -21.90
C GLU A 199 7.61 0.77 -20.97
N PHE A 200 7.10 0.98 -19.74
CA PHE A 200 6.88 -0.09 -18.77
C PHE A 200 5.80 -1.07 -19.24
N LYS A 201 4.68 -0.57 -19.74
CA LYS A 201 3.58 -1.37 -20.31
C LYS A 201 4.05 -2.21 -21.49
N GLU A 202 4.85 -1.64 -22.40
CA GLU A 202 5.40 -2.36 -23.54
C GLU A 202 6.39 -3.44 -23.09
N LYS A 203 7.37 -3.06 -22.26
CA LYS A 203 8.40 -3.96 -21.72
C LYS A 203 7.78 -5.15 -21.00
N GLU A 204 6.79 -4.89 -20.16
CA GLU A 204 6.13 -5.90 -19.35
C GLU A 204 4.93 -6.54 -20.05
N GLN A 205 4.61 -6.14 -21.29
CA GLN A 205 3.48 -6.65 -22.09
C GLN A 205 2.17 -6.64 -21.29
N LEU A 206 1.84 -5.50 -20.70
CA LEU A 206 0.64 -5.33 -19.87
C LEU A 206 -0.59 -5.00 -20.73
N GLY A 207 -1.76 -5.39 -20.24
CA GLY A 207 -3.05 -5.08 -20.86
C GLY A 207 -3.33 -3.58 -20.94
N ASP A 208 -4.32 -3.21 -21.77
CA ASP A 208 -4.77 -1.82 -21.87
C ASP A 208 -5.84 -1.49 -20.82
N TYR A 209 -5.41 -0.93 -19.69
CA TYR A 209 -6.31 -0.50 -18.63
C TYR A 209 -7.03 0.83 -18.91
N SER A 210 -6.70 1.54 -20.00
CA SER A 210 -7.37 2.81 -20.36
C SER A 210 -8.89 2.64 -20.61
N VAL A 211 -9.33 1.40 -20.86
CA VAL A 211 -10.73 1.04 -21.12
C VAL A 211 -11.56 1.05 -19.83
N HIS A 212 -10.98 0.70 -18.68
CA HIS A 212 -11.67 0.65 -17.38
C HIS A 212 -11.75 2.02 -16.68
N LEU A 213 -10.99 3.00 -17.16
CA LEU A 213 -10.99 4.36 -16.63
C LEU A 213 -12.17 5.19 -17.18
N LYS A 214 -12.77 4.75 -18.29
CA LYS A 214 -13.83 5.47 -19.02
C LYS A 214 -15.26 5.20 -18.54
N SER A 215 -15.51 4.26 -17.63
CA SER A 215 -16.87 3.75 -17.44
C SER A 215 -17.72 4.34 -16.30
N ASP A 216 -17.20 5.11 -15.34
CA ASP A 216 -18.06 5.59 -14.23
C ASP A 216 -17.70 6.99 -13.72
N ILE A 217 -17.85 8.00 -14.56
CA ILE A 217 -17.84 9.41 -14.11
C ILE A 217 -18.97 10.17 -14.81
N PHE A 218 -20.20 9.87 -14.41
CA PHE A 218 -21.24 10.89 -14.24
C PHE A 218 -21.94 10.52 -12.94
N ASN A 219 -22.08 11.48 -12.02
CA ASN A 219 -22.73 11.40 -10.70
C ASN A 219 -21.80 11.18 -9.51
N TRP A 220 -20.95 12.17 -9.26
CA TRP A 220 -20.62 12.60 -7.91
C TRP A 220 -20.72 14.13 -7.92
N GLU A 221 -21.96 14.63 -7.71
CA GLU A 221 -22.23 16.02 -7.33
C GLU A 221 -22.04 16.19 -5.82
#